data_AF-A0A8K0ESX0-F1
#
_entry.id   AF-A0A8K0ESX0-F1
#
_cell.length_a   1.000
_cell.length_b   1.000
_cell.length_c   1.000
_cell.angle_alpha   90.00
_cell.angle_beta   90.00
_cell.angle_gamma   90.00
#
_symmetry.space_group_name_H-M   'P 1'
#
loop_
_entity.id
_entity.type
_entity.pdbx_description
1 polymer ?
#
loop_
_entity_poly.entity_id
_entity_poly.type
_entity_poly.pdbx_seq_one_letter_code
_entity_poly.pdbx_strand_id
1 'polypeptide(L)'
;MEGVLPEDLLAVASDISSDEVESDASNESSDAEGPQGEPANEKTADKVRSERWKKFNKIDSERVAVVKKMKRQRGGRRQRKRQKLATPDHDTHAYNSVPPPTCEEKPDPLEPLKAYMDLPKPPQSSGATPAPKSGLEEKIKTAIAEGNVGEAEELNEKLAEREMAVRITEAVRAREWKEDKDVGVKKRGHKKKKQLGWMFEAKQRWETKGNM
;
A
#
# COMPACT_ATOMS: atom_id res chain seq x y z
N MET A 1 1.33 -21.67 -70.35
CA MET A 1 0.31 -21.40 -69.32
C MET A 1 1.01 -20.69 -68.19
N GLU A 2 0.95 -19.37 -68.25
CA GLU A 2 1.47 -18.44 -67.24
C GLU A 2 0.51 -18.41 -66.05
N GLY A 3 1.08 -18.29 -64.85
CA GLY A 3 0.35 -18.06 -63.60
C GLY A 3 1.19 -17.12 -62.74
N VAL A 4 0.96 -15.82 -62.96
CA VAL A 4 1.62 -14.66 -62.37
C VAL A 4 1.19 -14.46 -60.91
N LEU A 5 2.16 -14.19 -60.04
CA LEU A 5 1.97 -13.75 -58.65
C LEU A 5 1.53 -12.28 -58.63
N PRO A 6 0.61 -11.85 -57.75
CA PRO A 6 0.40 -10.43 -57.49
C PRO A 6 1.44 -9.91 -56.51
N GLU A 7 2.35 -9.09 -57.04
CA GLU A 7 3.08 -8.06 -56.31
C GLU A 7 2.12 -6.92 -56.02
N ASP A 8 1.76 -6.71 -54.76
CA ASP A 8 1.20 -5.45 -54.25
C ASP A 8 1.07 -5.63 -52.73
N LEU A 9 2.05 -5.13 -51.96
CA LEU A 9 1.91 -4.70 -50.55
C LEU A 9 3.26 -4.24 -49.95
N LEU A 10 4.09 -3.56 -50.74
CA LEU A 10 5.17 -2.75 -50.20
C LEU A 10 5.16 -1.36 -50.84
N ALA A 11 4.85 -0.38 -50.00
CA ALA A 11 5.23 1.04 -50.04
C ALA A 11 4.04 2.01 -50.06
N VAL A 12 3.68 2.51 -48.86
CA VAL A 12 3.64 3.95 -48.65
C VAL A 12 4.09 4.25 -47.22
N ALA A 13 5.12 5.09 -47.17
CA ALA A 13 5.80 5.67 -46.03
C ALA A 13 4.82 6.44 -45.12
N SER A 14 4.99 6.38 -43.80
CA SER A 14 5.67 7.40 -42.97
C SER A 14 4.94 8.73 -42.83
N ASP A 15 4.85 9.13 -41.56
CA ASP A 15 4.80 10.49 -41.02
C ASP A 15 3.45 11.13 -40.62
N ILE A 16 3.57 11.84 -39.48
CA ILE A 16 2.72 12.88 -38.88
C ILE A 16 1.71 12.31 -37.84
N SER A 17 2.04 12.26 -36.55
CA SER A 17 2.19 13.37 -35.59
C SER A 17 0.85 13.79 -34.96
N SER A 18 0.80 13.64 -33.64
CA SER A 18 0.02 14.41 -32.65
C SER A 18 -1.48 14.63 -32.87
N ASP A 19 -2.30 13.95 -32.08
CA ASP A 19 -3.68 14.36 -31.80
C ASP A 19 -3.71 15.07 -30.44
N GLU A 20 -3.51 16.39 -30.50
CA GLU A 20 -3.88 17.35 -29.45
C GLU A 20 -5.39 17.58 -29.56
N VAL A 21 -6.13 17.29 -28.50
CA VAL A 21 -7.55 17.61 -28.40
C VAL A 21 -7.73 19.04 -27.92
N GLU A 22 -7.71 20.00 -28.84
CA GLU A 22 -8.29 21.33 -28.60
C GLU A 22 -9.75 21.40 -29.04
N SER A 23 -10.54 21.90 -28.08
CA SER A 23 -11.81 22.60 -28.17
C SER A 23 -12.29 23.05 -29.54
N ASP A 24 -13.52 22.66 -29.88
CA ASP A 24 -14.37 23.48 -30.73
C ASP A 24 -15.67 23.85 -29.99
N ALA A 25 -15.86 25.15 -29.87
CA ALA A 25 -17.05 25.79 -29.37
C ALA A 25 -17.85 26.22 -30.59
N SER A 26 -19.09 25.73 -30.73
CA SER A 26 -20.24 26.45 -31.30
C SER A 26 -21.38 25.45 -31.55
N ASN A 27 -22.44 25.51 -30.75
CA ASN A 27 -23.76 25.33 -31.33
C ASN A 27 -24.77 26.20 -30.58
N GLU A 28 -25.35 27.12 -31.33
CA GLU A 28 -26.28 28.13 -30.88
C GLU A 28 -27.74 27.65 -31.00
N SER A 29 -28.58 28.22 -30.13
CA SER A 29 -30.04 28.29 -30.16
C SER A 29 -30.84 27.09 -29.65
N SER A 30 -31.55 27.30 -28.54
CA SER A 30 -32.98 27.63 -28.63
C SER A 30 -33.51 28.15 -27.28
N ASP A 31 -34.23 29.26 -27.39
CA ASP A 31 -34.99 29.96 -26.36
C ASP A 31 -35.96 29.09 -25.57
N ALA A 32 -35.96 29.29 -24.24
CA ALA A 32 -37.13 29.08 -23.40
C ALA A 32 -37.10 30.09 -22.24
N GLU A 33 -37.91 31.14 -22.39
CA GLU A 33 -38.29 32.15 -21.40
C GLU A 33 -38.62 31.57 -20.01
N GLY A 34 -38.01 32.15 -18.97
CA GLY A 34 -38.33 31.94 -17.55
C GLY A 34 -37.84 33.13 -16.72
N PRO A 35 -38.61 33.59 -15.71
CA PRO A 35 -38.64 34.99 -15.30
C PRO A 35 -37.40 35.44 -14.52
N GLN A 36 -37.03 36.70 -14.75
CA GLN A 36 -35.95 37.41 -14.06
C GLN A 36 -36.16 37.42 -12.54
N GLY A 37 -35.24 36.77 -11.83
CA GLY A 37 -35.01 36.97 -10.39
C GLY A 37 -33.66 37.67 -10.19
N GLU A 38 -33.69 38.80 -9.48
CA GLU A 38 -32.56 39.67 -9.17
C GLU A 38 -31.33 38.95 -8.55
N PRO A 39 -30.09 39.43 -8.75
CA PRO A 39 -28.87 38.81 -8.22
C PRO A 39 -28.66 39.13 -6.73
N ALA A 40 -29.43 38.48 -5.86
CA ALA A 40 -29.26 38.59 -4.41
C ALA A 40 -28.41 37.47 -3.78
N ASN A 41 -28.02 36.42 -4.53
CA ASN A 41 -27.52 35.19 -3.90
C ASN A 41 -25.98 35.03 -3.82
N GLU A 42 -25.19 35.68 -4.68
CA GLU A 42 -23.72 35.44 -4.70
C GLU A 42 -23.06 35.85 -3.39
N LYS A 43 -23.46 37.01 -2.86
CA LYS A 43 -23.00 37.52 -1.55
C LYS A 43 -23.42 36.62 -0.38
N THR A 44 -24.47 35.82 -0.53
CA THR A 44 -24.91 34.87 0.51
C THR A 44 -24.12 33.56 0.45
N ALA A 45 -23.80 33.07 -0.74
CA ALA A 45 -22.98 31.87 -0.94
C ALA A 45 -21.54 32.08 -0.42
N ASP A 46 -20.96 33.25 -0.68
CA ASP A 46 -19.61 33.59 -0.19
C ASP A 46 -19.54 33.72 1.33
N LYS A 47 -20.60 34.26 1.96
CA LYS A 47 -20.71 34.30 3.42
C LYS A 47 -20.80 32.90 4.01
N VAL A 48 -21.63 32.02 3.43
CA VAL A 48 -21.75 30.62 3.86
C VAL A 48 -20.42 29.87 3.70
N ARG A 49 -19.68 30.11 2.60
CA ARG A 49 -18.35 29.53 2.37
C ARG A 49 -17.33 30.04 3.40
N SER A 50 -17.36 31.34 3.71
CA SER A 50 -16.49 31.97 4.72
C SER A 50 -16.75 31.42 6.12
N GLU A 51 -18.01 31.26 6.52
CA GLU A 51 -18.39 30.70 7.82
C GLU A 51 -17.98 29.24 7.97
N ARG A 52 -18.18 28.43 6.92
CA ARG A 52 -17.72 27.04 6.86
C ARG A 52 -16.19 26.95 6.96
N TRP A 53 -15.48 27.87 6.30
CA TRP A 53 -14.01 27.95 6.37
C TRP A 53 -13.50 28.31 7.77
N LYS A 54 -14.14 29.28 8.44
CA LYS A 54 -13.84 29.61 9.84
C LYS A 54 -14.08 28.43 10.78
N LYS A 55 -15.19 27.70 10.57
CA LYS A 55 -15.50 26.47 11.34
C LYS A 55 -14.46 25.37 11.10
N PHE A 56 -14.00 25.21 9.87
CA PHE A 56 -12.95 24.25 9.52
C PHE A 56 -11.63 24.56 10.23
N ASN A 57 -11.16 25.81 10.18
CA ASN A 57 -9.94 26.24 10.85
C ASN A 57 -10.01 26.07 12.37
N LYS A 58 -11.19 26.33 12.96
CA LYS A 58 -11.44 26.06 14.39
C LYS A 58 -11.29 24.57 14.71
N ILE A 59 -11.93 23.69 13.95
CA ILE A 59 -11.84 22.23 14.15
C ILE A 59 -10.40 21.75 14.01
N ASP A 60 -9.65 22.27 13.03
CA ASP A 60 -8.27 21.88 12.81
C ASP A 60 -7.36 22.32 13.97
N SER A 61 -7.54 23.55 14.46
CA SER A 61 -6.85 24.05 15.65
C SER A 61 -7.13 23.20 16.90
N GLU A 62 -8.38 22.74 17.08
CA GLU A 62 -8.78 21.88 18.20
C GLU A 62 -8.15 20.49 18.09
N ARG A 63 -8.10 19.90 16.88
CA ARG A 63 -7.44 18.59 16.64
C ARG A 63 -5.96 18.64 17.02
N VAL A 64 -5.25 19.68 16.56
CA VAL A 64 -3.83 19.88 16.90
C VAL A 64 -3.63 20.02 18.41
N ALA A 65 -4.50 20.76 19.09
CA ALA A 65 -4.44 20.93 20.54
C ALA A 65 -4.67 19.61 21.30
N VAL A 66 -5.64 18.79 20.87
CA VAL A 66 -5.91 17.46 21.45
C VAL A 66 -4.71 16.53 21.28
N VAL A 67 -4.11 16.50 20.08
CA VAL A 67 -2.91 15.68 19.80
C VAL A 67 -1.74 16.12 20.69
N LYS A 68 -1.51 17.43 20.83
CA LYS A 68 -0.46 17.98 21.70
C LYS A 68 -0.70 17.64 23.17
N LYS A 69 -1.94 17.71 23.66
CA LYS A 69 -2.31 17.32 25.03
C LYS A 69 -2.08 15.83 25.27
N MET A 70 -2.45 14.97 24.32
CA MET A 70 -2.24 13.52 24.41
C MET A 70 -0.75 13.14 24.39
N LYS A 71 0.08 13.85 23.60
CA LYS A 71 1.54 13.66 23.59
C LYS A 71 2.20 14.07 24.91
N ARG A 72 1.75 15.16 25.54
CA ARG A 72 2.25 15.60 26.86
C ARG A 72 1.89 14.59 27.97
N GLN A 73 0.68 14.05 27.96
CA GLN A 73 0.28 13.00 28.92
C GLN A 73 1.09 11.71 28.76
N ARG A 74 1.44 11.32 27.53
CA ARG A 74 2.25 10.12 27.26
C ARG A 74 3.75 10.33 27.51
N GLY A 75 4.27 11.54 27.31
CA GLY A 75 5.70 11.87 27.44
C GLY A 75 6.22 12.05 28.88
N GLY A 76 5.36 12.47 29.81
CA GLY A 76 5.76 12.77 31.19
C GLY A 76 6.21 11.55 32.03
N ARG A 77 5.82 10.33 31.62
CA ARG A 77 6.12 9.10 32.38
C ARG A 77 7.49 8.47 32.04
N ARG A 78 8.11 8.84 30.92
CA ARG A 78 9.38 8.23 30.47
C ARG A 78 10.65 8.93 31.02
N GLN A 79 10.57 10.18 31.44
CA GLN A 79 11.75 10.94 31.89
C GLN A 79 12.15 10.64 33.35
N ARG A 80 11.24 10.13 34.21
CA ARG A 80 11.55 9.88 35.63
C ARG A 80 12.41 8.64 35.91
N LYS A 81 12.71 7.79 34.92
CA LYS A 81 13.47 6.55 35.14
C LYS A 81 14.97 6.63 34.80
N ARG A 82 15.47 7.79 34.36
CA ARG A 82 16.89 7.96 33.94
C ARG A 82 17.78 8.69 34.94
N GLN A 83 17.27 9.08 36.13
CA GLN A 83 18.05 9.80 37.14
C GLN A 83 18.59 8.95 38.31
N LYS A 84 18.47 7.61 38.25
CA LYS A 84 19.02 6.71 39.26
C LYS A 84 19.97 5.69 38.64
N LEU A 85 21.08 6.16 38.09
CA LEU A 85 22.31 5.38 37.85
C LEU A 85 23.40 6.39 37.52
N ALA A 86 23.96 7.02 38.55
CA ALA A 86 25.18 7.81 38.47
C ALA A 86 25.99 7.51 39.72
N THR A 87 26.95 6.61 39.57
CA THR A 87 28.12 6.46 40.46
C THR A 87 29.34 6.76 39.58
N PRO A 88 30.17 7.76 39.91
CA PRO A 88 31.47 7.93 39.30
C PRO A 88 32.55 7.29 40.19
N ASP A 89 33.43 6.49 39.58
CA ASP A 89 34.81 6.14 39.99
C ASP A 89 35.22 4.87 39.20
N HIS A 90 36.40 4.69 38.61
CA HIS A 90 37.69 5.40 38.66
C HIS A 90 38.49 5.01 37.38
N ASP A 91 39.68 5.62 37.22
CA ASP A 91 40.80 5.27 36.32
C ASP A 91 40.75 5.66 34.83
N THR A 92 41.21 6.89 34.62
CA THR A 92 42.10 7.24 33.51
C THR A 92 43.24 6.24 33.38
N HIS A 93 43.36 5.56 32.23
CA HIS A 93 44.60 5.24 31.50
C HIS A 93 44.31 4.17 30.43
N ALA A 94 43.86 4.59 29.24
CA ALA A 94 44.06 3.79 28.03
C ALA A 94 44.13 4.75 26.84
N TYR A 95 45.33 4.80 26.28
CA TYR A 95 45.73 5.56 25.12
C TYR A 95 44.74 5.42 23.95
N ASN A 96 44.73 6.45 23.11
CA ASN A 96 44.26 6.50 21.73
C ASN A 96 44.14 5.12 21.03
N SER A 97 42.99 4.47 21.15
CA SER A 97 42.51 3.57 20.13
C SER A 97 41.15 4.10 19.71
N VAL A 98 41.11 4.76 18.57
CA VAL A 98 39.88 4.84 17.78
C VAL A 98 39.38 3.39 17.72
N PRO A 99 38.18 3.07 18.25
CA PRO A 99 37.64 1.73 18.04
C PRO A 99 37.63 1.54 16.52
N PRO A 100 38.18 0.43 15.98
CA PRO A 100 38.04 0.14 14.56
C PRO A 100 36.55 0.28 14.24
N PRO A 101 36.15 0.83 13.08
CA PRO A 101 34.75 0.85 12.71
C PRO A 101 34.28 -0.59 12.85
N THR A 102 33.50 -0.86 13.89
CA THR A 102 32.87 -2.15 14.05
C THR A 102 31.98 -2.20 12.83
N CYS A 103 32.40 -3.00 11.85
CA CYS A 103 31.55 -3.44 10.75
C CYS A 103 30.42 -4.23 11.41
N GLU A 104 29.50 -3.54 12.07
CA GLU A 104 28.23 -4.12 12.44
C GLU A 104 27.59 -4.43 11.09
N GLU A 105 27.62 -5.71 10.70
CA GLU A 105 26.88 -6.21 9.57
C GLU A 105 25.45 -5.76 9.77
N LYS A 106 25.04 -4.77 8.97
CA LYS A 106 23.65 -4.33 8.97
C LYS A 106 22.83 -5.56 8.58
N PRO A 107 21.81 -5.92 9.37
CA PRO A 107 21.00 -7.10 9.06
C PRO A 107 20.44 -6.92 7.65
N ASP A 108 20.49 -8.00 6.87
CA ASP A 108 20.07 -7.98 5.48
C ASP A 108 18.57 -7.55 5.45
N PRO A 109 18.22 -6.50 4.68
CA PRO A 109 16.85 -5.98 4.65
C PRO A 109 15.80 -7.02 4.25
N LEU A 110 16.22 -8.13 3.63
CA LEU A 110 15.35 -9.23 3.23
C LEU A 110 15.13 -10.27 4.34
N GLU A 111 15.92 -10.29 5.41
CA GLU A 111 15.76 -11.23 6.54
C GLU A 111 14.32 -11.38 7.06
N PRO A 112 13.57 -10.30 7.34
CA PRO A 112 12.18 -10.44 7.82
C PRO A 112 11.23 -11.00 6.75
N LEU A 113 11.60 -10.92 5.46
CA LEU A 113 10.80 -11.38 4.33
C LEU A 113 11.12 -12.83 3.95
N LYS A 114 12.30 -13.37 4.27
CA LYS A 114 12.70 -14.75 3.95
C LYS A 114 11.65 -15.79 4.39
N ALA A 115 11.07 -15.62 5.59
CA ALA A 115 9.99 -16.48 6.09
C ALA A 115 8.71 -16.45 5.23
N TYR A 116 8.53 -15.42 4.41
CA TYR A 116 7.37 -15.22 3.53
C TYR A 116 7.64 -15.56 2.06
N MET A 117 8.91 -15.64 1.63
CA MET A 117 9.30 -15.91 0.25
C MET A 117 9.14 -17.38 -0.14
N ASP A 118 9.41 -18.30 0.79
CA ASP A 118 9.39 -19.75 0.54
C ASP A 118 8.05 -20.41 0.90
N LEU A 119 6.96 -19.64 0.97
CA LEU A 119 5.64 -20.25 1.21
C LEU A 119 5.20 -21.07 -0.01
N PRO A 120 4.59 -22.24 0.23
CA PRO A 120 3.95 -22.98 -0.85
C PRO A 120 2.87 -22.10 -1.49
N LYS A 121 2.98 -21.88 -2.81
CA LYS A 121 1.94 -21.19 -3.57
C LYS A 121 0.63 -21.97 -3.42
N PRO A 122 -0.51 -21.29 -3.24
CA PRO A 122 -1.79 -21.97 -3.17
C PRO A 122 -1.99 -22.78 -4.45
N PRO A 123 -2.63 -23.95 -4.39
CA PRO A 123 -2.93 -24.72 -5.58
C PRO A 123 -3.65 -23.80 -6.55
N GLN A 124 -3.09 -23.66 -7.75
CA GLN A 124 -3.79 -22.99 -8.83
C GLN A 124 -5.12 -23.74 -9.01
N SER A 125 -6.23 -23.00 -9.13
CA SER A 125 -7.53 -23.64 -9.30
C SER A 125 -7.45 -24.64 -10.45
N SER A 126 -8.13 -25.77 -10.34
CA SER A 126 -7.99 -26.95 -11.21
C SER A 126 -8.34 -26.74 -12.70
N GLY A 127 -8.52 -25.49 -13.14
CA GLY A 127 -8.70 -25.08 -14.54
C GLY A 127 -7.86 -23.87 -14.94
N ALA A 128 -6.87 -23.47 -14.14
CA ALA A 128 -5.94 -22.40 -14.51
C ALA A 128 -4.97 -22.92 -15.58
N THR A 129 -5.14 -22.44 -16.81
CA THR A 129 -4.13 -22.58 -17.87
C THR A 129 -2.79 -22.06 -17.33
N PRO A 130 -1.66 -22.75 -17.59
CA PRO A 130 -0.36 -22.22 -17.21
C PRO A 130 -0.20 -20.82 -17.78
N ALA A 131 0.42 -19.93 -16.99
CA ALA A 131 0.68 -18.57 -17.44
C ALA A 131 1.43 -18.63 -18.79
N PRO A 132 1.08 -17.78 -19.76
CA PRO A 132 1.81 -17.71 -21.01
C PRO A 132 3.29 -17.44 -20.73
N LYS A 133 4.17 -18.04 -21.52
CA LYS A 133 5.62 -17.86 -21.39
C LYS A 133 5.95 -16.37 -21.49
N SER A 134 6.85 -15.89 -20.63
CA SER A 134 7.35 -14.52 -20.73
C SER A 134 8.17 -14.36 -22.01
N GLY A 135 8.12 -13.18 -22.64
CA GLY A 135 8.95 -12.88 -23.81
C GLY A 135 10.45 -13.00 -23.55
N LEU A 136 10.92 -12.87 -22.30
CA LEU A 136 12.31 -13.17 -21.94
C LEU A 136 12.61 -14.68 -22.01
N GLU A 137 11.68 -15.53 -21.59
CA GLU A 137 11.86 -16.99 -21.65
C GLU A 137 11.92 -17.49 -23.09
N GLU A 138 11.20 -16.84 -24.00
CA GLU A 138 11.26 -17.16 -25.44
C GLU A 138 12.62 -16.77 -26.01
N LYS A 139 13.15 -15.59 -25.67
CA LYS A 139 14.48 -15.14 -26.08
C LYS A 139 15.60 -16.03 -25.54
N ILE A 140 15.47 -16.51 -24.30
CA ILE A 140 16.42 -17.48 -23.74
C ILE A 140 16.41 -18.76 -24.59
N LYS A 141 15.22 -19.25 -24.98
CA LYS A 141 15.11 -20.46 -25.82
C LYS A 141 15.69 -20.27 -27.21
N THR A 142 15.51 -19.10 -27.83
CA THR A 142 16.11 -18.80 -29.15
C THR A 142 17.62 -18.72 -29.05
N ALA A 143 18.18 -18.02 -28.05
CA ALA A 143 19.62 -17.91 -27.84
C ALA A 143 20.28 -19.29 -27.61
N ILE A 144 19.63 -20.17 -26.87
CA ILE A 144 20.09 -21.56 -26.68
C ILE A 144 20.05 -22.35 -27.99
N ALA A 145 18.99 -22.19 -28.79
CA ALA A 145 18.88 -22.87 -30.08
C ALA A 145 19.93 -22.41 -31.09
N GLU A 146 20.31 -21.13 -31.05
CA GLU A 146 21.37 -20.54 -31.87
C GLU A 146 22.79 -20.86 -31.34
N GLY A 147 22.90 -21.42 -30.13
CA GLY A 147 24.17 -21.78 -29.49
C GLY A 147 24.90 -20.62 -28.82
N ASN A 148 24.25 -19.47 -28.65
CA ASN A 148 24.82 -18.30 -27.99
C ASN A 148 24.58 -18.35 -26.47
N VAL A 149 25.45 -19.06 -25.76
CA VAL A 149 25.32 -19.30 -24.32
C VAL A 149 25.48 -18.02 -23.49
N GLY A 150 26.38 -17.12 -23.89
CA GLY A 150 26.62 -15.87 -23.16
C GLY A 150 25.39 -14.98 -23.11
N GLU A 151 24.70 -14.81 -24.24
CA GLU A 151 23.45 -14.04 -24.29
C GLU A 151 22.32 -14.71 -23.50
N ALA A 152 22.24 -16.05 -23.50
CA ALA A 152 21.26 -16.78 -22.72
C ALA A 152 21.45 -16.58 -21.21
N GLU A 153 22.70 -16.55 -20.73
CA GLU A 153 23.04 -16.28 -19.33
C GLU A 153 22.63 -14.87 -18.89
N GLU A 154 22.95 -13.85 -19.70
CA GLU A 154 22.54 -12.47 -19.42
C GLU A 154 21.01 -12.31 -19.35
N LEU A 155 20.29 -12.95 -20.27
CA LEU A 155 18.83 -12.94 -20.28
C LEU A 155 18.25 -13.68 -19.07
N ASN A 156 18.91 -14.75 -18.63
CA ASN A 156 18.51 -15.49 -17.44
C ASN A 156 18.75 -14.69 -16.15
N GLU A 157 19.86 -13.96 -16.02
CA GLU A 157 20.10 -13.08 -14.88
C GLU A 157 19.03 -11.98 -14.78
N LYS A 158 18.69 -11.36 -15.92
CA LYS A 158 17.59 -10.38 -16.03
C LYS A 158 16.24 -10.98 -15.64
N LEU A 159 15.98 -12.23 -16.02
CA LEU A 159 14.75 -12.94 -15.64
C LEU A 159 14.75 -13.23 -14.13
N ALA A 160 15.87 -13.69 -13.58
CA ALA A 160 16.03 -13.98 -12.16
C ALA A 160 15.82 -12.74 -11.28
N GLU A 161 16.34 -11.57 -11.68
CA GLU A 161 16.11 -10.30 -10.98
C GLU A 161 14.61 -9.94 -10.93
N ARG A 162 13.91 -10.08 -12.06
CA ARG A 162 12.47 -9.82 -12.13
C ARG A 162 11.67 -10.79 -11.26
N GLU A 163 12.00 -12.08 -11.30
CA GLU A 163 11.35 -13.08 -10.45
C GLU A 163 11.63 -12.83 -8.96
N MET A 164 12.84 -12.41 -8.62
CA MET A 164 13.20 -12.03 -7.26
C MET A 164 12.35 -10.85 -6.78
N ALA A 165 12.19 -9.81 -7.61
CA ALA A 165 11.31 -8.69 -7.31
C ALA A 165 9.86 -9.13 -7.07
N VAL A 166 9.33 -10.02 -7.93
CA VAL A 166 7.99 -10.60 -7.73
C VAL A 166 7.91 -11.34 -6.39
N ARG A 167 8.89 -12.20 -6.05
CA ARG A 167 8.91 -12.93 -4.76
C ARG A 167 8.94 -11.98 -3.57
N ILE A 168 9.68 -10.87 -3.65
CA ILE A 168 9.71 -9.84 -2.60
C ILE A 168 8.32 -9.21 -2.44
N THR A 169 7.66 -8.83 -3.55
CA THR A 169 6.32 -8.23 -3.48
C THR A 169 5.27 -9.20 -2.93
N GLU A 170 5.32 -10.47 -3.32
CA GLU A 170 4.45 -11.52 -2.78
C GLU A 170 4.68 -11.73 -1.29
N ALA A 171 5.95 -11.75 -0.85
CA ALA A 171 6.32 -11.88 0.55
C ALA A 171 5.82 -10.70 1.41
N VAL A 172 5.93 -9.46 0.91
CA VAL A 172 5.37 -8.27 1.57
C VAL A 172 3.86 -8.42 1.73
N ARG A 173 3.16 -8.80 0.66
CA ARG A 173 1.71 -9.00 0.68
C ARG A 173 1.29 -10.10 1.68
N ALA A 174 2.04 -11.21 1.74
CA ALA A 174 1.77 -12.29 2.68
C ALA A 174 1.96 -11.85 4.13
N ARG A 175 2.98 -11.03 4.40
CA ARG A 175 3.22 -10.43 5.72
C ARG A 175 2.08 -9.51 6.12
N GLU A 176 1.68 -8.58 5.26
CA GLU A 176 0.57 -7.65 5.52
C GLU A 176 -0.74 -8.39 5.80
N TRP A 177 -1.06 -9.41 5.00
CA TRP A 177 -2.26 -10.22 5.21
C TRP A 177 -2.26 -10.92 6.57
N LYS A 178 -1.10 -11.43 7.02
CA LYS A 178 -0.96 -12.07 8.34
C LYS A 178 -1.16 -11.06 9.46
N GLU A 179 -0.55 -9.87 9.35
CA GLU A 179 -0.72 -8.79 10.32
C GLU A 179 -2.20 -8.35 10.40
N ASP A 180 -2.88 -8.19 9.26
CA ASP A 180 -4.30 -7.85 9.19
C ASP A 180 -5.20 -8.93 9.79
N LYS A 181 -4.88 -10.21 9.54
CA LYS A 181 -5.60 -11.35 10.10
C LYS A 181 -5.47 -11.36 11.63
N ASP A 182 -4.28 -11.16 12.17
CA ASP A 182 -4.04 -11.10 13.61
C ASP A 182 -4.75 -9.91 14.27
N VAL A 183 -4.72 -8.74 13.64
CA VAL A 183 -5.47 -7.55 14.10
C VAL A 183 -6.97 -7.82 14.07
N GLY A 184 -7.48 -8.46 13.02
CA GLY A 184 -8.87 -8.86 12.88
C GLY A 184 -9.29 -9.85 13.97
N VAL A 185 -8.48 -10.87 14.27
CA VAL A 185 -8.73 -11.84 15.34
C VAL A 185 -8.75 -11.16 16.70
N LYS A 186 -7.78 -10.29 17.00
CA LYS A 186 -7.74 -9.50 18.24
C LYS A 186 -9.01 -8.66 18.40
N LYS A 187 -9.40 -7.91 17.35
CA LYS A 187 -10.64 -7.11 17.34
C LYS A 187 -11.91 -7.96 17.55
N ARG A 188 -12.01 -9.14 16.90
CA ARG A 188 -13.15 -10.06 17.07
C ARG A 188 -13.18 -10.67 18.48
N GLY A 189 -12.03 -11.06 19.03
CA GLY A 189 -11.90 -11.56 20.40
C GLY A 189 -12.38 -10.53 21.44
N HIS A 190 -12.10 -9.24 21.23
CA HIS A 190 -12.65 -8.16 22.05
C HIS A 190 -14.16 -8.00 21.92
N LYS A 191 -14.75 -8.23 20.74
CA LYS A 191 -16.21 -8.11 20.52
C LYS A 191 -17.02 -9.27 21.13
N LYS A 192 -16.44 -10.46 21.29
CA LYS A 192 -17.14 -11.67 21.77
C LYS A 192 -17.42 -11.73 23.29
N LYS A 193 -17.18 -10.65 24.05
CA LYS A 193 -17.36 -10.64 25.52
C LYS A 193 -18.66 -10.00 26.02
N LYS A 194 -19.58 -9.58 25.13
CA LYS A 194 -20.93 -9.21 25.57
C LYS A 194 -21.74 -10.49 25.69
N GLN A 195 -21.98 -10.96 26.91
CA GLN A 195 -22.97 -12.01 27.12
C GLN A 195 -24.30 -11.53 26.55
N LEU A 196 -24.90 -12.32 25.67
CA LEU A 196 -26.22 -12.07 25.11
C LEU A 196 -27.23 -12.23 26.26
N GLY A 197 -27.58 -11.13 26.94
CA GLY A 197 -28.46 -11.13 28.12
C GLY A 197 -29.83 -11.78 27.90
N TRP A 198 -30.26 -11.87 26.63
CA TRP A 198 -31.55 -12.45 26.25
C TRP A 198 -31.63 -13.98 26.31
N MET A 199 -30.52 -14.71 26.48
CA MET A 199 -30.56 -16.20 26.43
C MET A 199 -30.13 -16.90 27.73
N PHE A 200 -29.67 -16.16 28.75
CA PHE A 200 -29.19 -16.78 30.00
C PHE A 200 -29.86 -16.26 31.28
N GLU A 201 -30.49 -15.06 31.24
CA GLU A 201 -31.15 -14.51 32.44
C GLU A 201 -32.44 -15.22 32.84
N ALA A 202 -33.21 -15.75 31.88
CA ALA A 202 -34.50 -16.40 32.18
C ALA A 202 -34.30 -17.71 32.96
N LYS A 203 -33.33 -18.55 32.55
CA LYS A 203 -33.02 -19.81 33.22
C LYS A 203 -32.36 -19.58 34.60
N GLN A 204 -31.43 -18.63 34.69
CA GLN A 204 -30.83 -18.23 35.97
C GLN A 204 -31.87 -17.69 36.97
N ARG A 205 -32.88 -16.93 36.51
CA ARG A 205 -34.00 -16.45 37.34
C ARG A 205 -34.92 -17.55 37.84
N TRP A 206 -35.14 -18.61 37.06
CA TRP A 206 -36.00 -19.73 37.47
C TRP A 206 -35.26 -20.70 38.39
N GLU A 207 -33.96 -20.90 38.19
CA GLU A 207 -33.11 -21.72 39.06
C GLU A 207 -32.91 -21.06 40.44
N THR A 208 -32.82 -19.73 40.54
CA THR A 208 -32.77 -19.02 41.84
C THR A 208 -34.13 -18.87 42.53
N LYS A 209 -35.24 -18.97 41.80
CA LYS A 209 -36.60 -18.81 42.35
C LYS A 209 -37.28 -20.12 42.76
N GLY A 210 -36.64 -21.27 42.52
CA GLY A 210 -37.11 -22.59 42.95
C GLY A 210 -36.64 -23.03 44.35
N ASN A 211 -35.92 -22.16 45.08
CA ASN A 211 -35.42 -22.46 46.43
C ASN A 211 -36.20 -21.69 47.52
N MET A 212 -37.52 -21.89 47.55
CA MET A 212 -38.42 -21.54 48.65
C MET A 212 -39.36 -22.71 48.92
#